data_AF-A0A662RNW0-F1
#
_entry.id   AF-A0A662RNW0-F1
#
_cell.length_a   1.000
_cell.length_b   1.000
_cell.length_c   1.000
_cell.angle_alpha   90.00
_cell.angle_beta   90.00
_cell.angle_gamma   90.00
#
_symmetry.space_group_name_H-M   'P 1'
#
loop_
_entity.id
_entity.type
_entity.pdbx_description
1 polymer ?
#
loop_
_entity_poly.entity_id
_entity_poly.type
_entity_poly.pdbx_seq_one_letter_code
_entity_poly.pdbx_strand_id
1 'polypeptide(L)'
;RIEPLADLFDKCVGCGRCEQVCKKHIPIVDVITKEAYNKLREEKGRMRIGRGPVWDSEIREVGAPIVLGTIPGVIAPIGCGNYPNGTKDAWLIVKEFAERNYIVTLTGCMAIDAALWKDEEGKTLYELHHGRFDAGGVLNIGSCVSNAHIHDAAIKIASIFARRTLRGNYEEIADYILSRVGACGVAWGAMSQKAASIATGFNRLGIPAVVGPHGTKYRRAFLGRPDIKEDWQIIDASNGSMLYFEPAPQDLLVACETVEEALPMIAKLCFRPSDTDRGRSIKLTHYIDLSLKYLKTYPPDWHLFVRTATDLPVATKNELLKKLEDEHGWEIDWKRKRIVEGPIREYDPSFNPTNLKRLIREKK
;
A
#
# COMPACT_ATOMS: atom_id res chain seq x y z
N ARG A 1 14.71 35.23 -15.47
CA ARG A 1 14.26 33.85 -15.18
C ARG A 1 14.21 33.73 -13.67
N ILE A 2 13.02 33.61 -13.09
CA ILE A 2 12.87 33.51 -11.65
C ILE A 2 12.61 32.04 -11.35
N GLU A 3 13.68 31.27 -11.13
CA GLU A 3 13.61 29.82 -10.86
C GLU A 3 12.57 29.47 -9.77
N PRO A 4 12.45 30.22 -8.66
CA PRO A 4 11.42 29.97 -7.66
C PRO A 4 9.98 30.01 -8.20
N LEU A 5 9.67 30.83 -9.20
CA LEU A 5 8.33 30.90 -9.81
C LEU A 5 8.05 29.70 -10.72
N ALA A 6 9.07 29.26 -11.48
CA ALA A 6 8.95 28.09 -12.34
C ALA A 6 8.83 26.78 -11.55
N ASP A 7 9.31 26.72 -10.30
CA ASP A 7 9.15 25.57 -9.41
C ASP A 7 7.74 25.43 -8.84
N LEU A 8 6.96 26.52 -8.80
CA LEU A 8 5.56 26.46 -8.37
C LEU A 8 4.66 25.75 -9.37
N PHE A 9 5.07 25.61 -10.63
CA PHE A 9 4.23 25.06 -11.68
C PHE A 9 3.75 23.64 -11.37
N ASP A 10 4.65 22.73 -10.98
CA ASP A 10 4.30 21.33 -10.65
C ASP A 10 3.37 21.22 -9.43
N LYS A 11 3.44 22.20 -8.51
CA LYS A 11 2.57 22.26 -7.31
C LYS A 11 1.25 22.97 -7.58
N CYS A 12 1.19 23.82 -8.60
CA CYS A 12 0.03 24.64 -8.91
C CYS A 12 -1.03 23.80 -9.62
N VAL A 13 -2.20 23.64 -9.00
CA VAL A 13 -3.35 22.95 -9.61
C VAL A 13 -4.15 23.83 -10.60
N GLY A 14 -3.64 25.01 -10.95
CA GLY A 14 -4.28 25.90 -11.94
C GLY A 14 -5.66 26.42 -11.56
N CYS A 15 -5.98 26.55 -10.27
CA CYS A 15 -7.37 26.82 -9.84
C CYS A 15 -7.84 28.29 -9.93
N GLY A 16 -6.95 29.24 -10.25
CA GLY A 16 -7.29 30.67 -10.38
C GLY A 16 -7.71 31.39 -9.10
N ARG A 17 -7.77 30.72 -7.94
CA ARG A 17 -8.22 31.34 -6.67
C ARG A 17 -7.34 32.49 -6.20
N CYS A 18 -6.04 32.43 -6.47
CA CYS A 18 -5.09 33.50 -6.15
C CYS A 18 -5.37 34.78 -6.95
N GLU A 19 -5.82 34.65 -8.20
CA GLU A 19 -6.08 35.79 -9.09
C GLU A 19 -7.33 36.56 -8.66
N GLN A 20 -8.34 35.86 -8.15
CA GLN A 20 -9.59 36.44 -7.65
C GLN A 20 -9.38 37.42 -6.48
N VAL A 21 -8.30 37.25 -5.71
CA VAL A 21 -7.98 38.09 -4.55
C VAL A 21 -6.85 39.08 -4.81
N CYS A 22 -6.26 39.05 -6.00
CA CYS A 22 -5.14 39.92 -6.34
C CYS A 22 -5.62 41.35 -6.61
N LYS A 23 -5.41 42.26 -5.66
CA LYS A 23 -5.75 43.70 -5.78
C LYS A 23 -5.05 44.43 -6.94
N LYS A 24 -4.01 43.82 -7.52
CA LYS A 24 -3.26 44.35 -8.66
C LYS A 24 -3.66 43.70 -9.98
N HIS A 25 -4.66 42.79 -9.96
CA HIS A 25 -5.14 42.06 -11.14
C HIS A 25 -4.02 41.36 -11.91
N ILE A 26 -3.02 40.83 -11.18
CA ILE A 26 -1.93 40.06 -11.78
C ILE A 26 -2.50 38.69 -12.17
N PRO A 27 -2.30 38.24 -13.43
CA PRO A 27 -2.67 36.89 -13.86
C PRO A 27 -1.62 35.90 -13.34
N ILE A 28 -1.69 35.57 -12.05
CA ILE A 28 -0.68 34.79 -11.32
C ILE A 28 -0.45 33.42 -11.96
N VAL A 29 -1.51 32.74 -12.43
CA VAL A 29 -1.39 31.43 -13.09
C VAL A 29 -0.63 31.58 -14.41
N ASP A 30 -0.98 32.58 -15.22
CA ASP A 30 -0.27 32.84 -16.49
C ASP A 30 1.20 33.19 -16.27
N VAL A 31 1.52 33.94 -15.20
CA VAL A 31 2.90 34.26 -14.83
C VAL A 31 3.68 32.99 -14.47
N ILE A 32 3.11 32.10 -13.65
CA ILE A 32 3.73 30.82 -13.29
C ILE A 32 3.95 29.96 -14.55
N THR A 33 2.93 29.82 -15.39
CA THR A 33 2.98 29.05 -16.64
C THR A 33 4.00 29.64 -17.61
N LYS A 34 4.10 30.97 -17.72
CA LYS A 34 5.05 31.64 -18.59
C LYS A 34 6.50 31.41 -18.15
N GLU A 35 6.78 31.51 -16.85
CA GLU A 35 8.12 31.22 -16.32
C GLU A 35 8.48 29.72 -16.45
N ALA A 36 7.50 28.83 -16.33
CA ALA A 36 7.67 27.39 -16.47
C ALA A 36 7.71 26.88 -17.93
N TYR A 37 7.58 27.76 -18.93
CA TYR A 37 7.41 27.37 -20.35
C TYR A 37 8.47 26.39 -20.87
N ASN A 38 9.74 26.51 -20.44
CA ASN A 38 10.78 25.57 -20.84
C ASN A 38 10.57 24.18 -20.23
N LYS A 39 10.16 24.09 -18.95
CA LYS A 39 9.84 22.82 -18.28
C LYS A 39 8.63 22.16 -18.93
N LEU A 40 7.60 22.95 -19.23
CA LEU A 40 6.40 22.52 -19.95
C LEU A 40 6.70 21.89 -21.32
N ARG A 41 7.65 22.45 -22.08
CA ARG A 41 8.08 21.88 -23.36
C ARG A 41 8.76 20.52 -23.22
N GLU A 42 9.38 20.27 -22.06
CA GLU A 42 10.09 19.05 -21.72
C GLU A 42 9.20 18.01 -21.02
N GLU A 43 8.00 18.41 -20.58
CA GLU A 43 6.99 17.59 -19.91
C GLU A 43 6.35 16.58 -20.89
N LYS A 44 7.16 15.60 -21.29
CA LYS A 44 6.79 14.55 -22.25
C LYS A 44 7.01 13.20 -21.60
N GLY A 45 5.92 12.49 -21.35
CA GLY A 45 5.89 11.16 -20.77
C GLY A 45 5.49 10.06 -21.76
N ARG A 46 5.66 8.81 -21.32
CA ARG A 46 5.14 7.60 -21.99
C ARG A 46 4.37 6.78 -20.99
N MET A 47 3.06 6.73 -21.18
CA MET A 47 2.16 5.92 -20.36
C MET A 47 1.72 4.69 -21.17
N ARG A 48 1.76 3.50 -20.56
CA ARG A 48 1.19 2.30 -21.17
C ARG A 48 -0.33 2.48 -21.31
N ILE A 49 -0.92 1.97 -22.39
CA ILE A 49 -2.38 2.01 -22.57
C ILE A 49 -3.10 1.27 -21.44
N GLY A 50 -4.32 1.73 -21.09
CA GLY A 50 -5.18 1.06 -20.13
C GLY A 50 -5.48 -0.37 -20.58
N ARG A 51 -4.98 -1.36 -19.82
CA ARG A 51 -5.01 -2.77 -20.21
C ARG A 51 -6.32 -3.49 -19.89
N GLY A 52 -7.16 -2.93 -19.03
CA GLY A 52 -8.38 -3.57 -18.55
C GLY A 52 -8.12 -4.62 -17.47
N PRO A 53 -8.93 -5.70 -17.40
CA PRO A 53 -8.91 -6.64 -16.28
C PRO A 53 -7.62 -7.44 -16.18
N VAL A 54 -7.23 -7.77 -14.95
CA VAL A 54 -6.21 -8.80 -14.67
C VAL A 54 -6.77 -10.14 -15.10
N TRP A 55 -5.99 -10.96 -15.82
CA TRP A 55 -6.49 -12.23 -16.33
C TRP A 55 -6.42 -13.35 -15.29
N ASP A 56 -7.30 -14.34 -15.41
CA ASP A 56 -7.28 -15.52 -14.53
C ASP A 56 -5.95 -16.28 -14.59
N SER A 57 -5.27 -16.26 -15.74
CA SER A 57 -3.92 -16.83 -15.87
C SER A 57 -2.93 -16.12 -14.96
N GLU A 58 -2.95 -14.77 -14.93
CA GLU A 58 -2.10 -13.98 -14.04
C GLU A 58 -2.45 -14.26 -12.57
N ILE A 59 -3.75 -14.33 -12.23
CA ILE A 59 -4.19 -14.65 -10.86
C ILE A 59 -3.69 -16.03 -10.41
N ARG A 60 -3.66 -17.03 -11.29
CA ARG A 60 -3.12 -18.36 -10.95
C ARG A 60 -1.62 -18.33 -10.68
N GLU A 61 -0.88 -17.47 -11.38
CA GLU A 61 0.57 -17.30 -11.18
C GLU A 61 0.89 -16.63 -9.84
N VAL A 62 0.14 -15.57 -9.47
CA VAL A 62 0.47 -14.75 -8.30
C VAL A 62 -0.37 -14.99 -7.06
N GLY A 63 -1.45 -15.78 -7.15
CA GLY A 63 -2.37 -16.02 -6.03
C GLY A 63 -1.68 -16.57 -4.79
N ALA A 64 -0.86 -17.62 -4.94
CA ALA A 64 -0.11 -18.17 -3.82
C ALA A 64 0.98 -17.21 -3.31
N PRO A 65 1.85 -16.65 -4.18
CA PRO A 65 2.87 -15.70 -3.73
C PRO A 65 2.32 -14.48 -2.96
N ILE A 66 1.17 -13.93 -3.35
CA ILE A 66 0.53 -12.81 -2.64
C ILE A 66 0.00 -13.25 -1.27
N VAL A 67 -0.70 -14.39 -1.22
CA VAL A 67 -1.30 -14.90 0.04
C VAL A 67 -0.25 -15.34 1.04
N LEU A 68 0.85 -15.92 0.57
CA LEU A 68 1.98 -16.30 1.42
C LEU A 68 2.86 -15.09 1.78
N GLY A 69 2.69 -13.95 1.11
CA GLY A 69 3.43 -12.71 1.33
C GLY A 69 4.81 -12.65 0.67
N THR A 70 5.17 -13.63 -0.16
CA THR A 70 6.45 -13.61 -0.91
C THR A 70 6.44 -12.64 -2.08
N ILE A 71 5.26 -12.32 -2.61
CA ILE A 71 5.00 -11.02 -3.24
C ILE A 71 4.51 -10.09 -2.11
N PRO A 72 5.23 -9.00 -1.81
CA PRO A 72 4.96 -8.18 -0.62
C PRO A 72 3.55 -7.58 -0.58
N GLY A 73 2.98 -7.29 -1.75
CA GLY A 73 1.59 -6.91 -1.88
C GLY A 73 1.27 -6.26 -3.22
N VAL A 74 0.00 -5.93 -3.39
CA VAL A 74 -0.51 -5.15 -4.53
C VAL A 74 -0.69 -3.70 -4.10
N ILE A 75 0.01 -2.78 -4.75
CA ILE A 75 -0.14 -1.34 -4.52
C ILE A 75 -0.99 -0.75 -5.64
N ALA A 76 -1.99 0.04 -5.28
CA ALA A 76 -2.87 0.68 -6.24
C ALA A 76 -2.79 2.22 -6.18
N PRO A 77 -1.82 2.87 -6.86
CA PRO A 77 -1.78 4.32 -7.03
C PRO A 77 -2.86 4.80 -8.00
N ILE A 78 -3.86 5.50 -7.46
CA ILE A 78 -5.10 5.85 -8.15
C ILE A 78 -5.56 7.27 -7.79
N GLY A 79 -6.61 7.76 -8.45
CA GLY A 79 -7.32 8.95 -8.00
C GLY A 79 -6.98 10.21 -8.78
N CYS A 80 -7.00 11.35 -8.09
CA CYS A 80 -6.99 12.69 -8.69
C CYS A 80 -5.61 13.37 -8.55
N GLY A 81 -5.36 14.42 -9.34
CA GLY A 81 -4.10 15.18 -9.34
C GLY A 81 -3.99 16.32 -8.32
N ASN A 82 -4.71 16.26 -7.18
CA ASN A 82 -4.67 17.31 -6.16
C ASN A 82 -3.58 17.03 -5.09
N TYR A 83 -2.34 16.88 -5.54
CA TYR A 83 -1.21 16.48 -4.70
C TYR A 83 -0.73 17.61 -3.78
N PRO A 84 -0.19 17.29 -2.58
CA PRO A 84 0.33 18.30 -1.66
C PRO A 84 1.61 18.97 -2.14
N ASN A 85 2.48 18.24 -2.86
CA ASN A 85 3.82 18.71 -3.23
C ASN A 85 4.18 18.41 -4.70
N GLY A 86 3.17 18.43 -5.58
CA GLY A 86 3.36 18.23 -7.02
C GLY A 86 3.35 16.77 -7.46
N THR A 87 3.62 16.54 -8.74
CA THR A 87 3.37 15.24 -9.39
C THR A 87 4.47 14.21 -9.15
N LYS A 88 5.67 14.65 -8.71
CA LYS A 88 6.82 13.76 -8.48
C LYS A 88 6.54 12.69 -7.43
N ASP A 89 5.68 12.98 -6.46
CA ASP A 89 5.28 12.02 -5.43
C ASP A 89 4.62 10.78 -6.05
N ALA A 90 3.80 10.95 -7.10
CA ALA A 90 3.16 9.83 -7.79
C ALA A 90 4.21 8.91 -8.43
N TRP A 91 5.24 9.48 -9.07
CA TRP A 91 6.35 8.71 -9.61
C TRP A 91 7.16 8.01 -8.51
N LEU A 92 7.47 8.71 -7.41
CA LEU A 92 8.29 8.17 -6.32
C LEU A 92 7.61 6.95 -5.67
N ILE A 93 6.30 7.05 -5.41
CA ILE A 93 5.50 5.94 -4.88
C ILE A 93 5.58 4.73 -5.82
N VAL A 94 5.34 4.91 -7.11
CA VAL A 94 5.37 3.80 -8.08
C VAL A 94 6.77 3.18 -8.14
N LYS A 95 7.82 4.01 -8.21
CA LYS A 95 9.21 3.57 -8.30
C LYS A 95 9.60 2.70 -7.11
N GLU A 96 9.42 3.20 -5.89
CA GLU A 96 9.84 2.47 -4.69
C GLU A 96 9.17 1.10 -4.59
N PHE A 97 7.87 1.02 -4.88
CA PHE A 97 7.16 -0.24 -4.76
C PHE A 97 7.46 -1.22 -5.91
N ALA A 98 7.64 -0.72 -7.14
CA ALA A 98 8.02 -1.57 -8.26
C ALA A 98 9.44 -2.13 -8.10
N GLU A 99 10.41 -1.32 -7.66
CA GLU A 99 11.79 -1.77 -7.40
C GLU A 99 11.89 -2.76 -6.21
N ARG A 100 10.88 -2.76 -5.34
CA ARG A 100 10.75 -3.69 -4.20
C ARG A 100 9.87 -4.89 -4.51
N ASN A 101 9.66 -5.21 -5.79
CA ASN A 101 8.90 -6.39 -6.24
C ASN A 101 7.43 -6.43 -5.78
N TYR A 102 6.83 -5.30 -5.42
CA TYR A 102 5.37 -5.21 -5.31
C TYR A 102 4.74 -5.21 -6.72
N ILE A 103 3.45 -5.54 -6.79
CA ILE A 103 2.67 -5.39 -8.03
C ILE A 103 2.01 -4.01 -8.00
N VAL A 104 2.32 -3.13 -8.96
CA VAL A 104 1.78 -1.76 -8.99
C VAL A 104 0.70 -1.60 -10.06
N THR A 105 -0.52 -1.32 -9.63
CA THR A 105 -1.71 -1.18 -10.49
C THR A 105 -2.26 0.25 -10.49
N LEU A 106 -1.96 1.00 -11.56
CA LEU A 106 -2.33 2.39 -11.70
C LEU A 106 -3.67 2.59 -12.43
N THR A 107 -4.40 3.63 -12.03
CA THR A 107 -5.53 4.19 -12.81
C THR A 107 -5.58 5.71 -12.75
N GLY A 108 -6.30 6.32 -13.68
CA GLY A 108 -6.70 7.73 -13.59
C GLY A 108 -5.52 8.70 -13.65
N CYS A 109 -5.58 9.78 -12.86
CA CYS A 109 -4.59 10.85 -12.92
C CYS A 109 -3.20 10.37 -12.49
N MET A 110 -3.09 9.59 -11.40
CA MET A 110 -1.79 9.06 -10.96
C MET A 110 -1.12 8.17 -12.03
N ALA A 111 -1.89 7.47 -12.87
CA ALA A 111 -1.34 6.71 -13.99
C ALA A 111 -0.65 7.60 -15.03
N ILE A 112 -1.19 8.80 -15.26
CA ILE A 112 -0.67 9.81 -16.19
C ILE A 112 0.53 10.51 -15.56
N ASP A 113 0.38 11.00 -14.33
CA ASP A 113 1.37 11.84 -13.65
C ASP A 113 2.67 11.07 -13.37
N ALA A 114 2.57 9.78 -13.01
CA ALA A 114 3.74 8.91 -12.85
C ALA A 114 4.52 8.70 -14.17
N ALA A 115 3.89 8.90 -15.33
CA ALA A 115 4.50 8.76 -16.65
C ALA A 115 5.30 9.99 -17.11
N LEU A 116 5.11 11.14 -16.45
CA LEU A 116 5.76 12.40 -16.81
C LEU A 116 7.23 12.44 -16.38
N TRP A 117 7.58 11.64 -15.38
CA TRP A 117 8.91 11.55 -14.80
C TRP A 117 9.72 10.40 -15.40
N LYS A 118 11.03 10.62 -15.51
CA LYS A 118 11.99 9.69 -16.10
C LYS A 118 13.15 9.45 -15.16
N ASP A 119 13.82 8.32 -15.34
CA ASP A 119 15.11 8.04 -14.71
C ASP A 119 16.26 8.80 -15.38
N GLU A 120 17.48 8.52 -14.93
CA GLU A 120 18.71 9.12 -15.44
C GLU A 120 18.98 8.75 -16.92
N GLU A 121 18.44 7.63 -17.39
CA GLU A 121 18.51 7.19 -18.79
C GLU A 121 17.39 7.78 -19.67
N GLY A 122 16.48 8.57 -19.10
CA GLY A 122 15.36 9.17 -19.80
C GLY A 122 14.17 8.23 -20.05
N LYS A 123 14.09 7.09 -19.35
CA LYS A 123 13.00 6.11 -19.43
C LYS A 123 11.96 6.34 -18.35
N THR A 124 10.69 6.11 -18.71
CA THR A 124 9.58 6.12 -17.76
C THR A 124 9.47 4.81 -16.98
N LEU A 125 8.75 4.81 -15.86
CA LEU A 125 8.50 3.59 -15.08
C LEU A 125 7.77 2.50 -15.88
N TYR A 126 6.95 2.89 -16.86
CA TYR A 126 6.28 1.94 -17.76
C TYR A 126 7.23 1.28 -18.78
N GLU A 127 8.38 1.90 -19.05
CA GLU A 127 9.45 1.37 -19.92
C GLU A 127 10.45 0.53 -19.13
N LEU A 128 10.70 0.90 -17.87
CA LEU A 128 11.60 0.17 -16.96
C LEU A 128 11.01 -1.14 -16.44
N HIS A 129 9.69 -1.17 -16.22
CA HIS A 129 8.99 -2.31 -15.64
C HIS A 129 8.04 -2.98 -16.63
N HIS A 130 7.83 -4.28 -16.47
CA HIS A 130 6.88 -5.02 -17.30
C HIS A 130 5.43 -4.70 -16.94
N GLY A 131 4.52 -4.88 -17.89
CA GLY A 131 3.07 -4.65 -17.71
C GLY A 131 2.25 -5.85 -17.24
N ARG A 132 2.90 -6.94 -16.76
CA ARG A 132 2.24 -8.13 -16.19
C ARG A 132 1.82 -7.89 -14.75
N PHE A 133 0.72 -8.52 -14.31
CA PHE A 133 0.29 -8.51 -12.91
C PHE A 133 1.14 -9.50 -12.12
N ASP A 134 2.40 -9.13 -11.91
CA ASP A 134 3.44 -9.92 -11.25
C ASP A 134 4.43 -9.00 -10.52
N ALA A 135 5.29 -9.58 -9.69
CA ALA A 135 6.30 -8.90 -8.90
C ALA A 135 7.13 -7.91 -9.72
N GLY A 136 7.16 -6.65 -9.29
CA GLY A 136 7.90 -5.58 -9.97
C GLY A 136 7.21 -5.04 -11.22
N GLY A 137 5.96 -5.45 -11.47
CA GLY A 137 5.15 -4.96 -12.58
C GLY A 137 4.55 -3.58 -12.33
N VAL A 138 4.51 -2.76 -13.39
CA VAL A 138 3.84 -1.44 -13.41
C VAL A 138 2.78 -1.44 -14.51
N LEU A 139 1.52 -1.50 -14.08
CA LEU A 139 0.38 -1.69 -14.97
C LEU A 139 -0.53 -0.48 -14.96
N ASN A 140 -0.85 0.07 -16.13
CA ASN A 140 -2.00 0.96 -16.27
C ASN A 140 -3.25 0.12 -16.51
N ILE A 141 -4.13 0.03 -15.51
CA ILE A 141 -5.40 -0.71 -15.61
C ILE A 141 -6.44 0.07 -16.43
N GLY A 142 -6.39 1.40 -16.41
CA GLY A 142 -7.21 2.28 -17.24
C GLY A 142 -7.67 3.55 -16.55
N SER A 143 -8.86 4.01 -16.92
CA SER A 143 -9.48 5.22 -16.34
C SER A 143 -10.00 4.97 -14.92
N CYS A 144 -10.57 5.98 -14.26
CA CYS A 144 -11.06 5.83 -12.89
C CYS A 144 -12.11 4.72 -12.70
N VAL A 145 -12.92 4.39 -13.73
CA VAL A 145 -13.89 3.28 -13.64
C VAL A 145 -13.22 1.92 -13.67
N SER A 146 -11.99 1.83 -14.21
CA SER A 146 -11.20 0.61 -14.26
C SER A 146 -10.66 0.19 -12.89
N ASN A 147 -10.84 1.00 -11.83
CA ASN A 147 -10.62 0.57 -10.45
C ASN A 147 -11.44 -0.68 -10.09
N ALA A 148 -12.58 -0.90 -10.75
CA ALA A 148 -13.36 -2.13 -10.62
C ALA A 148 -12.53 -3.39 -10.95
N HIS A 149 -11.54 -3.30 -11.85
CA HIS A 149 -10.66 -4.42 -12.19
C HIS A 149 -9.60 -4.72 -11.14
N ILE A 150 -9.14 -3.69 -10.41
CA ILE A 150 -8.25 -3.88 -9.25
C ILE A 150 -9.03 -4.54 -8.10
N HIS A 151 -10.26 -4.08 -7.89
CA HIS A 151 -11.20 -4.68 -6.94
C HIS A 151 -11.51 -6.15 -7.30
N ASP A 152 -11.78 -6.42 -8.57
CA ASP A 152 -12.01 -7.76 -9.12
C ASP A 152 -10.76 -8.66 -8.98
N ALA A 153 -9.55 -8.14 -9.17
CA ALA A 153 -8.32 -8.92 -9.01
C ALA A 153 -8.20 -9.52 -7.59
N ALA A 154 -8.51 -8.73 -6.55
CA ALA A 154 -8.51 -9.23 -5.17
C ALA A 154 -9.59 -10.30 -4.93
N ILE A 155 -10.79 -10.10 -5.48
CA ILE A 155 -11.89 -11.09 -5.44
C ILE A 155 -11.48 -12.39 -6.17
N LYS A 156 -10.77 -12.28 -7.29
CA LYS A 156 -10.28 -13.42 -8.06
C LYS A 156 -9.18 -14.17 -7.34
N ILE A 157 -8.33 -13.53 -6.55
CA ILE A 157 -7.40 -14.25 -5.67
C ILE A 157 -8.19 -15.14 -4.71
N ALA A 158 -9.22 -14.61 -4.05
CA ALA A 158 -10.05 -15.41 -3.13
C ALA A 158 -10.79 -16.57 -3.85
N SER A 159 -11.34 -16.33 -5.04
CA SER A 159 -12.15 -17.33 -5.75
C SER A 159 -11.34 -18.33 -6.59
N ILE A 160 -10.25 -17.92 -7.24
CA ILE A 160 -9.45 -18.78 -8.11
C ILE A 160 -8.41 -19.54 -7.29
N PHE A 161 -7.63 -18.84 -6.47
CA PHE A 161 -6.59 -19.47 -5.68
C PHE A 161 -7.17 -20.20 -4.46
N ALA A 162 -8.01 -19.52 -3.67
CA ALA A 162 -8.60 -20.12 -2.46
C ALA A 162 -9.96 -20.78 -2.66
N ARG A 163 -10.46 -20.84 -3.91
CA ARG A 163 -11.70 -21.55 -4.29
C ARG A 163 -12.93 -21.13 -3.50
N ARG A 164 -12.97 -19.87 -3.04
CA ARG A 164 -14.14 -19.32 -2.32
C ARG A 164 -15.29 -19.04 -3.30
N THR A 165 -16.51 -19.38 -2.87
CA THR A 165 -17.72 -19.15 -3.66
C THR A 165 -18.06 -17.65 -3.69
N LEU A 166 -18.37 -17.10 -4.87
CA LEU A 166 -18.65 -15.67 -5.04
C LEU A 166 -20.13 -15.29 -4.81
N ARG A 167 -21.06 -16.10 -5.30
CA ARG A 167 -22.49 -15.74 -5.34
C ARG A 167 -23.04 -15.50 -3.94
N GLY A 168 -23.46 -14.27 -3.67
CA GLY A 168 -24.08 -13.89 -2.39
C GLY A 168 -23.14 -13.96 -1.18
N ASN A 169 -21.81 -13.99 -1.38
CA ASN A 169 -20.85 -14.31 -0.32
C ASN A 169 -19.81 -13.21 -0.07
N TYR A 170 -20.20 -11.96 -0.25
CA TYR A 170 -19.28 -10.81 -0.19
C TYR A 170 -18.51 -10.75 1.13
N GLU A 171 -19.17 -11.05 2.25
CA GLU A 171 -18.59 -11.00 3.60
C GLU A 171 -17.40 -11.96 3.76
N GLU A 172 -17.52 -13.21 3.31
CA GLU A 172 -16.41 -14.18 3.37
C GLU A 172 -15.26 -13.79 2.44
N ILE A 173 -15.57 -13.22 1.28
CA ILE A 173 -14.54 -12.74 0.34
C ILE A 173 -13.76 -11.57 0.94
N ALA A 174 -14.47 -10.61 1.56
CA ALA A 174 -13.85 -9.47 2.23
C ALA A 174 -12.99 -9.92 3.44
N ASP A 175 -13.51 -10.84 4.25
CA ASP A 175 -12.77 -11.42 5.38
C ASP A 175 -11.50 -12.16 4.92
N TYR A 176 -11.61 -12.97 3.86
CA TYR A 176 -10.45 -13.63 3.25
C TYR A 176 -9.39 -12.61 2.81
N ILE A 177 -9.80 -11.55 2.12
CA ILE A 177 -8.87 -10.51 1.62
C ILE A 177 -8.22 -9.76 2.80
N LEU A 178 -9.00 -9.36 3.79
CA LEU A 178 -8.53 -8.68 5.00
C LEU A 178 -7.49 -9.49 5.75
N SER A 179 -7.68 -10.81 5.85
CA SER A 179 -6.80 -11.68 6.66
C SER A 179 -5.63 -12.29 5.89
N ARG A 180 -5.63 -12.24 4.55
CA ARG A 180 -4.67 -13.02 3.72
C ARG A 180 -4.07 -12.29 2.53
N VAL A 181 -4.73 -11.28 1.97
CA VAL A 181 -4.27 -10.66 0.70
C VAL A 181 -3.62 -9.31 1.00
N GLY A 182 -2.28 -9.29 0.98
CA GLY A 182 -1.49 -8.07 1.15
C GLY A 182 -1.74 -7.08 0.02
N ALA A 183 -2.39 -5.96 0.32
CA ALA A 183 -2.68 -4.91 -0.64
C ALA A 183 -2.88 -3.57 0.05
N CYS A 184 -2.60 -2.48 -0.64
CA CYS A 184 -2.87 -1.11 -0.19
C CYS A 184 -3.19 -0.19 -1.38
N GLY A 185 -4.31 0.53 -1.29
CA GLY A 185 -4.63 1.63 -2.20
C GLY A 185 -3.86 2.91 -1.84
N VAL A 186 -3.62 3.75 -2.84
CA VAL A 186 -2.99 5.06 -2.65
C VAL A 186 -3.75 6.08 -3.48
N ALA A 187 -4.42 7.02 -2.81
CA ALA A 187 -5.10 8.15 -3.45
C ALA A 187 -4.46 9.46 -2.99
N TRP A 188 -3.21 9.67 -3.40
CA TRP A 188 -2.35 10.75 -2.90
C TRP A 188 -2.96 12.14 -3.14
N GLY A 189 -3.50 12.37 -4.32
CA GLY A 189 -4.16 13.64 -4.68
C GLY A 189 -5.68 13.59 -4.59
N ALA A 190 -6.28 12.80 -3.69
CA ALA A 190 -7.73 12.65 -3.63
C ALA A 190 -8.47 14.00 -3.45
N MET A 191 -9.40 14.31 -4.36
CA MET A 191 -10.24 15.53 -4.29
C MET A 191 -11.72 15.31 -4.63
N SER A 192 -12.05 14.34 -5.49
CA SER A 192 -13.42 14.10 -5.94
C SER A 192 -14.21 13.16 -5.03
N GLN A 193 -15.53 13.31 -4.98
CA GLN A 193 -16.43 12.36 -4.31
C GLN A 193 -16.28 10.92 -4.84
N LYS A 194 -15.89 10.77 -6.11
CA LYS A 194 -15.54 9.46 -6.71
C LYS A 194 -14.38 8.78 -5.99
N ALA A 195 -13.35 9.54 -5.60
CA ALA A 195 -12.21 8.99 -4.87
C ALA A 195 -12.66 8.43 -3.50
N ALA A 196 -13.51 9.17 -2.78
CA ALA A 196 -14.08 8.70 -1.51
C ALA A 196 -14.93 7.43 -1.67
N SER A 197 -15.76 7.34 -2.71
CA SER A 197 -16.56 6.14 -2.96
C SER A 197 -15.71 4.94 -3.39
N ILE A 198 -14.66 5.16 -4.18
CA ILE A 198 -13.72 4.09 -4.58
C ILE A 198 -13.00 3.55 -3.35
N ALA A 199 -12.38 4.42 -2.54
CA ALA A 199 -11.70 4.02 -1.31
C ALA A 199 -12.64 3.25 -0.36
N THR A 200 -13.87 3.74 -0.16
CA THR A 200 -14.88 3.06 0.67
C THR A 200 -15.23 1.68 0.13
N GLY A 201 -15.29 1.50 -1.20
CA GLY A 201 -15.51 0.18 -1.82
C GLY A 201 -14.40 -0.81 -1.48
N PHE A 202 -13.14 -0.39 -1.62
CA PHE A 202 -11.97 -1.20 -1.24
C PHE A 202 -11.92 -1.48 0.27
N ASN A 203 -12.24 -0.50 1.12
CA ASN A 203 -12.29 -0.70 2.56
C ASN A 203 -13.33 -1.75 2.96
N ARG A 204 -14.50 -1.74 2.31
CA ARG A 204 -15.52 -2.78 2.50
C ARG A 204 -15.01 -4.18 2.09
N LEU A 205 -14.06 -4.25 1.17
CA LEU A 205 -13.39 -5.49 0.75
C LEU A 205 -12.20 -5.88 1.65
N GLY A 206 -11.94 -5.14 2.73
CA GLY A 206 -10.80 -5.41 3.60
C GLY A 206 -9.46 -4.91 3.05
N ILE A 207 -9.47 -4.01 2.07
CA ILE A 207 -8.27 -3.41 1.50
C ILE A 207 -8.08 -1.99 2.08
N PRO A 208 -6.94 -1.73 2.73
CA PRO A 208 -6.63 -0.42 3.27
C PRO A 208 -6.21 0.57 2.18
N ALA A 209 -6.31 1.87 2.48
CA ALA A 209 -5.90 2.94 1.57
C ALA A 209 -5.22 4.10 2.30
N VAL A 210 -4.12 4.58 1.73
CA VAL A 210 -3.46 5.83 2.11
C VAL A 210 -3.94 6.96 1.23
N VAL A 211 -4.28 8.10 1.82
CA VAL A 211 -4.62 9.34 1.12
C VAL A 211 -3.63 10.44 1.47
N GLY A 212 -3.42 11.41 0.58
CA GLY A 212 -2.64 12.61 0.93
C GLY A 212 -3.39 13.52 1.90
N PRO A 213 -2.77 14.61 2.36
CA PRO A 213 -3.29 15.42 3.46
C PRO A 213 -4.63 16.09 3.13
N HIS A 214 -4.88 16.39 1.86
CA HIS A 214 -6.19 16.91 1.43
C HIS A 214 -7.34 15.90 1.58
N GLY A 215 -7.05 14.60 1.69
CA GLY A 215 -8.03 13.56 1.98
C GLY A 215 -8.71 13.70 3.34
N THR A 216 -8.08 14.38 4.31
CA THR A 216 -8.70 14.71 5.61
C THR A 216 -9.99 15.51 5.47
N LYS A 217 -10.16 16.25 4.36
CA LYS A 217 -11.37 17.02 4.04
C LYS A 217 -12.60 16.15 3.77
N TYR A 218 -12.45 14.83 3.60
CA TYR A 218 -13.57 13.88 3.57
C TYR A 218 -14.17 13.59 4.95
N ARG A 219 -13.58 14.11 6.04
CA ARG A 219 -14.10 14.14 7.42
C ARG A 219 -14.12 12.80 8.17
N ARG A 220 -13.88 11.67 7.49
CA ARG A 220 -13.92 10.34 8.12
C ARG A 220 -12.73 9.50 7.66
N ALA A 221 -12.01 8.95 8.63
CA ALA A 221 -10.93 7.98 8.49
C ALA A 221 -11.31 6.67 9.21
N PHE A 222 -10.63 5.56 8.90
CA PHE A 222 -10.79 4.28 9.59
C PHE A 222 -9.46 3.90 10.20
N LEU A 223 -9.23 4.40 11.40
CA LEU A 223 -7.99 4.20 12.12
C LEU A 223 -8.18 3.09 13.14
N GLY A 224 -7.21 2.18 13.21
CA GLY A 224 -7.15 1.16 14.26
C GLY A 224 -6.61 1.76 15.55
N ARG A 225 -6.87 1.08 16.67
CA ARG A 225 -6.30 1.39 17.99
C ARG A 225 -5.38 0.26 18.45
N PRO A 226 -4.09 0.22 18.02
CA PRO A 226 -3.12 -0.80 18.43
C PRO A 226 -2.95 -0.95 19.94
N ASP A 227 -3.25 0.11 20.68
CA ASP A 227 -3.16 0.15 22.14
C ASP A 227 -4.30 -0.60 22.85
N ILE A 228 -5.42 -0.89 22.16
CA ILE A 228 -6.58 -1.61 22.71
C ILE A 228 -6.52 -3.07 22.22
N LYS A 229 -6.01 -3.98 23.05
CA LYS A 229 -5.78 -5.39 22.66
C LYS A 229 -7.07 -6.12 22.27
N GLU A 230 -8.19 -5.73 22.84
CA GLU A 230 -9.51 -6.32 22.59
C GLU A 230 -10.00 -6.09 21.16
N ASP A 231 -9.56 -5.00 20.52
CA ASP A 231 -9.88 -4.69 19.12
C ASP A 231 -9.10 -5.59 18.14
N TRP A 232 -8.06 -6.27 18.61
CA TRP A 232 -7.16 -7.12 17.81
C TRP A 232 -7.33 -8.59 18.14
N GLN A 233 -8.59 -9.04 18.16
CA GLN A 233 -8.91 -10.45 18.31
C GLN A 233 -9.47 -11.03 17.01
N ILE A 234 -9.04 -12.25 16.68
CA ILE A 234 -9.47 -12.95 15.47
C ILE A 234 -9.75 -14.42 15.77
N ILE A 235 -10.70 -15.01 15.06
CA ILE A 235 -11.08 -16.42 15.24
C ILE A 235 -10.14 -17.28 14.40
N ASP A 236 -9.59 -18.35 14.97
CA ASP A 236 -9.09 -19.47 14.17
C ASP A 236 -10.25 -20.39 13.79
N ALA A 237 -10.67 -20.32 12.53
CA ALA A 237 -11.78 -21.12 12.00
C ALA A 237 -11.56 -22.63 12.11
N SER A 238 -10.33 -23.10 12.33
CA SER A 238 -10.04 -24.54 12.46
C SER A 238 -10.55 -25.14 13.77
N ASN A 239 -10.61 -24.34 14.84
CA ASN A 239 -10.95 -24.80 16.18
C ASN A 239 -11.90 -23.87 16.96
N GLY A 240 -12.22 -22.69 16.42
CA GLY A 240 -13.08 -21.69 17.03
C GLY A 240 -12.43 -20.84 18.14
N SER A 241 -11.12 -20.99 18.38
CA SER A 241 -10.41 -20.20 19.38
C SER A 241 -10.29 -18.72 18.96
N MET A 242 -10.33 -17.84 19.96
CA MET A 242 -10.02 -16.41 19.79
C MET A 242 -8.54 -16.20 20.06
N LEU A 243 -7.83 -15.56 19.14
CA LEU A 243 -6.42 -15.24 19.25
C LEU A 243 -6.21 -13.73 19.18
N TYR A 244 -5.32 -13.21 20.03
CA TYR A 244 -4.80 -11.86 19.89
C TYR A 244 -3.77 -11.83 18.74
N PHE A 245 -3.88 -10.85 17.84
CA PHE A 245 -3.03 -10.75 16.65
C PHE A 245 -2.46 -9.34 16.46
N GLU A 246 -1.43 -9.24 15.63
CA GLU A 246 -0.75 -7.99 15.29
C GLU A 246 -1.64 -7.04 14.46
N PRO A 247 -1.46 -5.71 14.52
CA PRO A 247 -2.28 -4.74 13.79
C PRO A 247 -2.01 -4.75 12.27
N ALA A 248 -2.54 -5.76 11.57
CA ALA A 248 -2.22 -6.11 10.19
C ALA A 248 -3.50 -6.37 9.34
N PRO A 249 -3.99 -5.39 8.56
CA PRO A 249 -3.57 -3.99 8.53
C PRO A 249 -4.09 -3.21 9.74
N GLN A 250 -3.35 -2.17 10.16
CA GLN A 250 -3.76 -1.30 11.26
C GLN A 250 -4.99 -0.44 10.91
N ASP A 251 -4.92 0.23 9.76
CA ASP A 251 -5.90 1.23 9.34
C ASP A 251 -6.52 0.81 8.02
N LEU A 252 -7.81 1.08 7.81
CA LEU A 252 -8.44 0.91 6.50
C LEU A 252 -8.39 2.21 5.67
N LEU A 253 -8.39 3.38 6.30
CA LEU A 253 -8.28 4.66 5.60
C LEU A 253 -7.52 5.65 6.46
N VAL A 254 -6.28 5.97 6.05
CA VAL A 254 -5.37 6.86 6.78
C VAL A 254 -4.83 7.95 5.86
N ALA A 255 -4.65 9.15 6.40
CA ALA A 255 -4.01 10.25 5.69
C ALA A 255 -2.56 10.39 6.17
N CYS A 256 -1.63 10.55 5.22
CA CYS A 256 -0.25 10.92 5.52
C CYS A 256 0.00 12.35 5.02
N GLU A 257 0.87 13.08 5.71
CA GLU A 257 1.17 14.48 5.36
C GLU A 257 2.16 14.57 4.20
N THR A 258 3.20 13.73 4.24
CA THR A 258 4.28 13.73 3.23
C THR A 258 4.46 12.36 2.59
N VAL A 259 5.10 12.33 1.42
CA VAL A 259 5.36 11.07 0.70
C VAL A 259 6.34 10.19 1.50
N GLU A 260 7.27 10.79 2.24
CA GLU A 260 8.23 10.12 3.11
C GLU A 260 7.54 9.32 4.23
N GLU A 261 6.43 9.83 4.77
CA GLU A 261 5.59 9.14 5.74
C GLU A 261 4.71 8.07 5.05
N ALA A 262 4.16 8.41 3.88
CA ALA A 262 3.26 7.53 3.15
C ALA A 262 3.94 6.23 2.71
N LEU A 263 5.19 6.28 2.26
CA LEU A 263 5.93 5.10 1.77
C LEU A 263 6.01 3.95 2.78
N PRO A 264 6.57 4.12 4.01
CA PRO A 264 6.56 3.07 5.01
C PRO A 264 5.13 2.70 5.47
N MET A 265 4.19 3.65 5.50
CA MET A 265 2.79 3.35 5.84
C MET A 265 2.14 2.40 4.82
N ILE A 266 2.33 2.62 3.53
CA ILE A 266 1.81 1.76 2.45
C ILE A 266 2.37 0.33 2.59
N ALA A 267 3.66 0.20 2.90
CA ALA A 267 4.28 -1.11 3.14
C ALA A 267 3.70 -1.80 4.39
N LYS A 268 3.53 -1.06 5.49
CA LYS A 268 2.92 -1.54 6.74
C LYS A 268 1.50 -2.09 6.49
N LEU A 269 0.69 -1.36 5.74
CA LEU A 269 -0.70 -1.74 5.47
C LEU A 269 -0.81 -2.98 4.55
N CYS A 270 0.30 -3.51 4.03
CA CYS A 270 0.33 -4.79 3.32
C CYS A 270 0.55 -6.02 4.22
N PHE A 271 0.91 -5.86 5.51
CA PHE A 271 0.99 -7.01 6.43
C PHE A 271 -0.36 -7.70 6.59
N ARG A 272 -0.34 -9.03 6.69
CA ARG A 272 -1.54 -9.83 6.94
C ARG A 272 -1.26 -10.87 8.03
N PRO A 273 -2.26 -11.25 8.85
CA PRO A 273 -2.06 -12.24 9.91
C PRO A 273 -1.63 -13.60 9.36
N SER A 274 -1.97 -13.90 8.10
CA SER A 274 -1.66 -15.17 7.45
C SER A 274 -0.33 -15.22 6.70
N ASP A 275 0.49 -14.16 6.75
CA ASP A 275 1.79 -14.17 6.08
C ASP A 275 2.63 -15.37 6.57
N THR A 276 3.31 -16.08 5.65
CA THR A 276 4.32 -17.07 6.08
C THR A 276 5.50 -16.38 6.72
N ASP A 277 6.38 -17.14 7.36
CA ASP A 277 7.61 -16.59 7.91
C ASP A 277 8.49 -15.90 6.86
N ARG A 278 8.63 -16.53 5.68
CA ARG A 278 9.32 -15.93 4.54
C ARG A 278 8.64 -14.66 4.03
N GLY A 279 7.32 -14.68 3.88
CA GLY A 279 6.57 -13.50 3.42
C GLY A 279 6.66 -12.34 4.41
N ARG A 280 6.54 -12.66 5.70
CA ARG A 280 6.69 -11.70 6.79
C ARG A 280 8.08 -11.07 6.83
N SER A 281 9.13 -11.88 6.63
CA SER A 281 10.52 -11.42 6.54
C SER A 281 10.73 -10.43 5.39
N ILE A 282 10.14 -10.68 4.22
CA ILE A 282 10.19 -9.75 3.08
C ILE A 282 9.47 -8.44 3.41
N LYS A 283 8.24 -8.51 3.94
CA LYS A 283 7.46 -7.31 4.28
C LYS A 283 8.13 -6.48 5.38
N LEU A 284 8.70 -7.12 6.41
CA LEU A 284 9.49 -6.45 7.44
C LEU A 284 10.74 -5.79 6.87
N THR A 285 11.43 -6.45 5.94
CA THR A 285 12.59 -5.87 5.25
C THR A 285 12.20 -4.55 4.58
N HIS A 286 11.09 -4.54 3.82
CA HIS A 286 10.65 -3.32 3.12
C HIS A 286 10.13 -2.24 4.06
N TYR A 287 9.38 -2.61 5.09
CA TYR A 287 8.84 -1.65 6.04
C TYR A 287 9.96 -0.92 6.82
N ILE A 288 10.91 -1.69 7.34
CA ILE A 288 12.06 -1.15 8.07
C ILE A 288 12.95 -0.32 7.13
N ASP A 289 13.26 -0.84 5.94
CA ASP A 289 14.13 -0.13 4.99
C ASP A 289 13.51 1.18 4.51
N LEU A 290 12.21 1.21 4.18
CA LEU A 290 11.51 2.45 3.80
C LEU A 290 11.52 3.47 4.94
N SER A 291 11.27 3.03 6.18
CA SER A 291 11.31 3.90 7.36
C SER A 291 12.71 4.47 7.59
N LEU A 292 13.76 3.64 7.53
CA LEU A 292 15.14 4.10 7.69
C LEU A 292 15.58 5.01 6.54
N LYS A 293 15.16 4.72 5.30
CA LYS A 293 15.50 5.51 4.11
C LYS A 293 14.86 6.90 4.16
N TYR A 294 13.58 7.00 4.50
CA TYR A 294 12.81 8.24 4.39
C TYR A 294 12.60 8.98 5.72
N LEU A 295 12.42 8.25 6.82
CA LEU A 295 12.17 8.82 8.16
C LEU A 295 13.39 8.77 9.08
N LYS A 296 14.48 8.09 8.67
CA LYS A 296 15.74 7.96 9.41
C LYS A 296 15.59 7.33 10.79
N THR A 297 14.53 6.56 10.99
CA THR A 297 14.24 5.87 12.25
C THR A 297 13.68 4.49 11.99
N TYR A 298 13.86 3.58 12.95
CA TYR A 298 13.16 2.30 12.96
C TYR A 298 11.65 2.57 13.15
N PRO A 299 10.77 1.84 12.45
CA PRO A 299 9.34 1.98 12.70
C PRO A 299 9.03 1.56 14.13
N PRO A 300 8.31 2.36 14.94
CA PRO A 300 8.21 2.14 16.39
C PRO A 300 7.58 0.80 16.79
N ASP A 301 6.77 0.22 15.91
CA ASP A 301 5.97 -0.98 16.15
C ASP A 301 6.42 -2.19 15.31
N TRP A 302 7.62 -2.14 14.71
CA TRP A 302 8.15 -3.23 13.87
C TRP A 302 8.16 -4.60 14.59
N HIS A 303 8.44 -4.59 15.90
CA HIS A 303 8.51 -5.77 16.75
C HIS A 303 7.16 -6.50 16.90
N LEU A 304 6.02 -5.80 16.76
CA LEU A 304 4.69 -6.40 16.84
C LEU A 304 4.43 -7.40 15.71
N PHE A 305 5.15 -7.27 14.58
CA PHE A 305 4.97 -8.13 13.41
C PHE A 305 5.92 -9.35 13.42
N VAL A 306 6.70 -9.56 14.48
CA VAL A 306 7.63 -10.68 14.63
C VAL A 306 6.98 -11.77 15.50
N ARG A 307 6.79 -12.96 14.94
CA ARG A 307 6.26 -14.15 15.64
C ARG A 307 7.36 -15.16 15.96
N THR A 308 8.42 -15.16 15.15
CA THR A 308 9.57 -16.05 15.29
C THR A 308 10.82 -15.42 14.68
N ALA A 309 11.99 -15.95 15.00
CA ALA A 309 13.27 -15.49 14.46
C ALA A 309 13.37 -15.63 12.92
N THR A 310 12.52 -16.42 12.26
CA THR A 310 12.48 -16.53 10.79
C THR A 310 11.66 -15.42 10.13
N ASP A 311 10.83 -14.70 10.87
CA ASP A 311 10.16 -13.48 10.39
C ASP A 311 11.14 -12.31 10.25
N LEU A 312 12.33 -12.37 10.87
CA LEU A 312 13.30 -11.28 10.78
C LEU A 312 14.01 -11.25 9.42
N PRO A 313 14.27 -10.05 8.86
CA PRO A 313 15.12 -9.88 7.69
C PRO A 313 16.47 -10.60 7.84
N VAL A 314 16.82 -11.43 6.85
CA VAL A 314 18.00 -12.31 6.93
C VAL A 314 19.30 -11.51 7.12
N ALA A 315 19.45 -10.39 6.40
CA ALA A 315 20.66 -9.58 6.41
C ALA A 315 20.93 -8.89 7.77
N THR A 316 19.87 -8.45 8.46
CA THR A 316 19.96 -7.70 9.73
C THR A 316 19.46 -8.51 10.92
N LYS A 317 19.28 -9.83 10.78
CA LYS A 317 18.67 -10.69 11.80
C LYS A 317 19.35 -10.60 13.16
N ASN A 318 20.68 -10.63 13.24
CA ASN A 318 21.38 -10.56 14.53
C ASN A 318 21.19 -9.19 15.21
N GLU A 319 21.20 -8.10 14.43
CA GLU A 319 20.97 -6.75 14.95
C GLU A 319 19.55 -6.64 15.49
N LEU A 320 18.55 -7.12 14.74
CA LEU A 320 17.16 -7.06 15.16
C LEU A 320 16.85 -7.96 16.36
N LEU A 321 17.45 -9.16 16.45
CA LEU A 321 17.36 -9.98 17.66
C LEU A 321 17.91 -9.25 18.87
N LYS A 322 19.04 -8.54 18.71
CA LYS A 322 19.62 -7.76 19.79
C LYS A 322 18.72 -6.60 20.21
N LYS A 323 18.07 -5.93 19.24
CA LYS A 323 17.08 -4.88 19.54
C LYS A 323 15.85 -5.42 20.28
N LEU A 324 15.37 -6.61 19.95
CA LEU A 324 14.26 -7.24 20.68
C LEU A 324 14.64 -7.52 22.14
N GLU A 325 15.86 -7.99 22.39
CA GLU A 325 16.39 -8.20 23.74
C GLU A 325 16.58 -6.87 24.48
N ASP A 326 17.33 -5.92 23.90
CA ASP A 326 17.74 -4.66 24.54
C ASP A 326 16.58 -3.67 24.75
N GLU A 327 15.68 -3.54 23.78
CA GLU A 327 14.65 -2.49 23.75
C GLU A 327 13.26 -3.00 24.14
N HIS A 328 12.98 -4.30 23.95
CA HIS A 328 11.66 -4.90 24.20
C HIS A 328 11.68 -5.99 25.28
N GLY A 329 12.84 -6.34 25.82
CA GLY A 329 12.98 -7.33 26.90
C GLY A 329 12.65 -8.76 26.49
N TRP A 330 12.82 -9.11 25.21
CA TRP A 330 12.56 -10.47 24.72
C TRP A 330 13.67 -11.44 25.12
N GLU A 331 13.31 -12.69 25.40
CA GLU A 331 14.29 -13.73 25.72
C GLU A 331 14.82 -14.40 24.45
N ILE A 332 16.13 -14.35 24.22
CA ILE A 332 16.77 -14.87 23.01
C ILE A 332 17.74 -16.02 23.35
N ASP A 333 17.54 -17.18 22.71
CA ASP A 333 18.56 -18.24 22.66
C ASP A 333 19.59 -17.87 21.59
N TRP A 334 20.66 -17.19 22.00
CA TRP A 334 21.75 -16.76 21.12
C TRP A 334 22.54 -17.92 20.50
N LYS A 335 22.55 -19.10 21.12
CA LYS A 335 23.23 -20.29 20.58
C LYS A 335 22.48 -20.83 19.37
N ARG A 336 21.15 -20.85 19.42
CA ARG A 336 20.29 -21.31 18.32
C ARG A 336 19.73 -20.18 17.45
N LYS A 337 19.95 -18.92 17.85
CA LYS A 337 19.37 -17.70 17.25
C LYS A 337 17.85 -17.78 17.13
N ARG A 338 17.21 -18.16 18.24
CA ARG A 338 15.76 -18.33 18.37
C ARG A 338 15.21 -17.40 19.43
N ILE A 339 13.96 -16.99 19.24
CA ILE A 339 13.18 -16.23 20.21
C ILE A 339 12.52 -17.27 21.12
N VAL A 340 12.65 -17.11 22.43
CA VAL A 340 12.08 -18.00 23.46
C VAL A 340 10.77 -17.42 23.99
N GLU A 341 10.77 -16.13 24.34
CA GLU A 341 9.61 -15.40 24.84
C GLU A 341 9.59 -13.97 24.28
N GLY A 342 8.39 -13.40 24.10
CA GLY A 342 8.20 -12.01 23.66
C GLY A 342 7.10 -11.80 22.61
N PRO A 343 7.01 -12.61 21.54
CA PRO A 343 6.02 -12.43 20.49
C PRO A 343 4.57 -12.43 21.00
N ILE A 344 3.71 -11.64 20.35
CA ILE A 344 2.25 -11.62 20.62
C ILE A 344 1.64 -13.02 20.47
N ARG A 345 2.11 -13.76 19.48
CA ARG A 345 1.71 -15.13 19.18
C ARG A 345 2.81 -15.86 18.45
N GLU A 346 2.78 -17.18 18.51
CA GLU A 346 3.66 -18.02 17.71
C GLU A 346 3.24 -18.08 16.23
N TYR A 347 4.19 -18.51 15.39
CA TYR A 347 3.89 -18.82 14.00
C TYR A 347 3.25 -20.21 13.88
N ASP A 348 2.03 -20.25 13.35
CA ASP A 348 1.33 -21.48 13.02
C ASP A 348 0.96 -21.50 11.52
N PRO A 349 1.53 -22.42 10.71
CA PRO A 349 1.20 -22.53 9.28
C PRO A 349 -0.22 -23.03 9.02
N SER A 350 -0.89 -23.61 10.01
CA SER A 350 -2.28 -24.08 9.93
C SER A 350 -3.31 -23.02 10.32
N PHE A 351 -2.85 -21.87 10.80
CA PHE A 351 -3.70 -20.78 11.28
C PHE A 351 -4.72 -20.35 10.22
N ASN A 352 -6.00 -20.37 10.59
CA ASN A 352 -7.10 -20.02 9.71
C ASN A 352 -7.89 -18.80 10.22
N PRO A 353 -7.31 -17.59 10.15
CA PRO A 353 -7.94 -16.38 10.66
C PRO A 353 -9.24 -16.05 9.93
N THR A 354 -10.27 -15.69 10.71
CA THR A 354 -11.53 -15.12 10.24
C THR A 354 -12.15 -14.23 11.31
N ASN A 355 -12.92 -13.23 10.88
CA ASN A 355 -13.82 -12.46 11.75
C ASN A 355 -15.23 -13.07 11.83
N LEU A 356 -15.48 -14.16 11.09
CA LEU A 356 -16.81 -14.71 10.86
C LEU A 356 -17.03 -16.01 11.63
N LYS A 357 -17.80 -15.94 12.72
CA LYS A 357 -18.14 -17.12 13.54
C LYS A 357 -18.78 -18.27 12.75
N ARG A 358 -19.55 -17.94 11.71
CA ARG A 358 -20.20 -18.93 10.83
C ARG A 358 -19.21 -19.77 10.00
N LEU A 359 -17.94 -19.39 9.94
CA LEU A 359 -16.90 -20.13 9.22
C LEU A 359 -16.10 -21.08 10.11
N ILE A 360 -16.38 -21.12 11.42
CA ILE A 360 -15.78 -22.10 12.34
C ILE A 360 -16.17 -23.50 11.87
N ARG A 361 -15.17 -24.36 11.67
CA ARG A 361 -15.38 -25.76 11.31
C ARG A 361 -15.99 -26.48 12.51
N GLU A 362 -17.19 -27.02 12.34
CA GLU A 362 -17.74 -27.97 13.30
C GLU A 362 -16.81 -29.19 13.37
N LYS A 363 -16.43 -29.60 14.59
CA LYS A 363 -15.78 -30.90 14.79
C LYS A 363 -16.79 -31.96 14.36
N LYS A 364 -16.53 -32.63 13.23
CA LYS A 364 -17.22 -33.88 12.89
C LYS A 364 -16.79 -34.99 13.83
#